data_AF-V4GS83-F1
#
_entry.id   AF-V4GS83-F1
#
_cell.length_a   1.000
_cell.length_b   1.000
_cell.length_c   1.000
_cell.angle_alpha   90.00
_cell.angle_beta   90.00
_cell.angle_gamma   90.00
#
_symmetry.space_group_name_H-M   'P 1'
#
loop_
_entity.id
_entity.type
_entity.pdbx_description
1 polymer ?
#
loop_
_entity_poly.entity_id
_entity_poly.type
_entity_poly.pdbx_seq_one_letter_code
_entity_poly.pdbx_strand_id
1 'polypeptide(L)'
;MSPSPTDRSRSVSGALTAAGRLLVGRPAAVLPAYLLALGALPAARTPLLVALGAAVGLLVVDGRIEAVVRAFSDVERDAATPGGGGVFDGFGGFGGFGGDPATPTFTPEQQDALAGLATPEVGWLLGVGLLCTLVAALVLQSVAAAVTRETVWAALDGRDPLVDGVRGSRRWTSFLGLALLRAAVVAAFVGVPLAILLTLAAVKATLGLALGGPLVAVGGLVALLVLLALSFADAAVVVDGVGSLTAARRSLGFVRHHLGAAVGYALVTFGVTVGVAVAFALLGLLGVSQLNAVVVPLVVAPLLDGFETALYAGRARTGLGTDERYGNPGAVGRGPDRPGAATRVRRTFARGWRELVGFTRGHLVAVAAAHAVLFGSIVVGYAVTARYGVSLGPPGDVSNVFGAFPLGTFVTIAANNWLVAAGSAYGGLAFGLPAAASLGFNGALVGALAGVFDLAAFLALVAPHGVVELPALALAGALGFHLGVVGWRGVRGRTDAPAVAGEIRRAAYVLVGLALLLVVASFVESFLTPRVAAWVLA
;
A
#
# COMPACT_ATOMS: atom_id res chain seq x y z
N MET A 1 4.32 45.13 19.90
CA MET A 1 5.56 44.55 19.34
C MET A 1 5.26 43.98 17.97
N SER A 2 5.64 44.68 16.91
CA SER A 2 5.57 44.12 15.55
C SER A 2 6.64 43.04 15.40
N PRO A 3 6.29 41.82 14.95
CA PRO A 3 7.27 40.74 14.82
C PRO A 3 8.38 41.14 13.82
N SER A 4 9.60 40.74 14.14
CA SER A 4 10.79 41.03 13.34
C SER A 4 10.65 40.46 11.92
N PRO A 5 11.37 41.00 10.92
CA PRO A 5 11.26 40.57 9.52
C PRO A 5 11.54 39.07 9.29
N THR A 6 12.28 38.43 10.20
CA THR A 6 12.59 36.99 10.16
C THR A 6 11.40 36.11 10.54
N ASP A 7 10.46 36.60 11.36
CA ASP A 7 9.30 35.84 11.83
C ASP A 7 8.16 35.80 10.78
N ARG A 8 8.08 36.80 9.90
CA ARG A 8 7.10 36.82 8.78
C ARG A 8 7.35 35.74 7.73
N SER A 9 8.55 35.16 7.67
CA SER A 9 8.91 34.11 6.71
C SER A 9 8.34 32.72 7.09
N ARG A 10 8.01 32.49 8.36
CA ARG A 10 7.56 31.19 8.92
C ARG A 10 6.09 31.19 9.33
N SER A 11 5.22 31.73 8.47
CA SER A 11 3.78 31.67 8.74
C SER A 11 3.19 30.29 8.44
N VAL A 12 2.40 29.74 9.36
CA VAL A 12 1.68 28.47 9.21
C VAL A 12 0.82 28.47 7.95
N SER A 13 0.06 29.55 7.72
CA SER A 13 -0.79 29.73 6.53
C SER A 13 0.02 29.76 5.23
N GLY A 14 1.18 30.44 5.22
CA GLY A 14 2.07 30.48 4.06
C GLY A 14 2.65 29.12 3.71
N ALA A 15 3.10 28.35 4.72
CA ALA A 15 3.62 27.00 4.54
C ALA A 15 2.54 26.03 4.02
N LEU A 16 1.35 26.05 4.61
CA LEU A 16 0.23 25.22 4.18
C LEU A 16 -0.22 25.56 2.74
N THR A 17 -0.26 26.85 2.41
CA THR A 17 -0.56 27.32 1.04
C THR A 17 0.49 26.87 0.03
N ALA A 18 1.78 26.89 0.40
CA ALA A 18 2.85 26.39 -0.45
C ALA A 18 2.70 24.88 -0.73
N ALA A 19 2.43 24.09 0.30
CA ALA A 19 2.19 22.65 0.19
C ALA A 19 0.97 22.33 -0.68
N GLY A 20 -0.16 23.00 -0.46
CA GLY A 20 -1.36 22.83 -1.28
C GLY A 20 -1.15 23.20 -2.75
N ARG A 21 -0.37 24.24 -3.04
CA ARG A 21 -0.02 24.63 -4.42
C ARG A 21 0.87 23.61 -5.12
N LEU A 22 1.79 22.95 -4.40
CA LEU A 22 2.59 21.86 -4.97
C LEU A 22 1.69 20.73 -5.46
N LEU A 23 0.75 20.30 -4.63
CA LEU A 23 -0.14 19.19 -4.94
C LEU A 23 -1.14 19.51 -6.06
N VAL A 24 -1.84 20.65 -5.96
CA VAL A 24 -2.90 20.99 -6.92
C VAL A 24 -2.31 21.54 -8.22
N GLY A 25 -1.24 22.32 -8.13
CA GLY A 25 -0.65 23.00 -9.27
C GLY A 25 0.33 22.14 -10.06
N ARG A 26 1.07 21.23 -9.39
CA ARG A 26 2.16 20.45 -9.98
C ARG A 26 2.18 18.99 -9.47
N PRO A 27 1.07 18.25 -9.57
CA PRO A 27 1.01 16.87 -9.06
C PRO A 27 2.09 15.96 -9.64
N ALA A 28 2.40 16.10 -10.93
CA ALA A 28 3.43 15.29 -11.61
C ALA A 28 4.86 15.53 -11.09
N ALA A 29 5.10 16.60 -10.34
CA ALA A 29 6.40 16.88 -9.74
C ALA A 29 6.65 16.08 -8.46
N VAL A 30 5.59 15.75 -7.71
CA VAL A 30 5.70 15.19 -6.36
C VAL A 30 5.08 13.80 -6.28
N LEU A 31 3.89 13.58 -6.86
CA LEU A 31 3.15 12.33 -6.73
C LEU A 31 3.91 11.07 -7.18
N PRO A 32 4.76 11.09 -8.22
CA PRO A 32 5.55 9.90 -8.58
C PRO A 32 6.46 9.40 -7.44
N ALA A 33 7.00 10.30 -6.61
CA ALA A 33 7.78 9.91 -5.43
C ALA A 33 6.91 9.26 -4.35
N TYR A 34 5.65 9.68 -4.21
CA TYR A 34 4.71 9.09 -3.25
C TYR A 34 4.13 7.77 -3.73
N LEU A 35 3.99 7.58 -5.05
CA LEU A 35 3.69 6.27 -5.63
C LEU A 35 4.86 5.30 -5.41
N LEU A 36 6.11 5.77 -5.46
CA LEU A 36 7.28 4.98 -5.06
C LEU A 36 7.21 4.58 -3.59
N ALA A 37 6.84 5.50 -2.70
CA ALA A 37 6.64 5.20 -1.29
C ALA A 37 5.49 4.20 -1.05
N LEU A 38 4.40 4.31 -1.81
CA LEU A 38 3.29 3.37 -1.80
C LEU A 38 3.75 1.95 -2.19
N GLY A 39 4.66 1.83 -3.17
CA GLY A 39 5.26 0.56 -3.58
C GLY A 39 6.23 -0.06 -2.57
N ALA A 40 6.78 0.71 -1.63
CA ALA A 40 7.75 0.22 -0.65
C ALA A 40 7.15 -0.81 0.33
N LEU A 41 5.87 -0.64 0.72
CA LEU A 41 5.20 -1.54 1.66
C LEU A 41 4.92 -2.93 1.06
N PRO A 42 4.28 -3.06 -0.13
CA PRO A 42 4.16 -4.35 -0.81
C PRO A 42 5.52 -4.99 -1.10
N ALA A 43 6.51 -4.19 -1.52
CA ALA A 43 7.86 -4.68 -1.75
C ALA A 43 8.50 -5.31 -0.51
N ALA A 44 8.31 -4.69 0.65
CA ALA A 44 8.80 -5.22 1.91
C ALA A 44 8.18 -6.57 2.31
N ARG A 45 6.95 -6.85 1.89
CA ARG A 45 6.23 -8.12 2.18
C ARG A 45 6.67 -9.29 1.32
N THR A 46 7.47 -9.05 0.28
CA THR A 46 7.94 -10.07 -0.66
C THR A 46 8.59 -11.29 0.04
N PRO A 47 9.48 -11.14 1.04
CA PRO A 47 10.09 -12.29 1.72
C PRO A 47 9.06 -13.17 2.41
N LEU A 48 8.04 -12.59 3.06
CA LEU A 48 6.97 -13.34 3.70
C LEU A 48 6.09 -14.07 2.67
N LEU A 49 5.78 -13.44 1.53
CA LEU A 49 5.03 -14.10 0.46
C LEU A 49 5.79 -15.30 -0.12
N VAL A 50 7.10 -15.17 -0.31
CA VAL A 50 7.96 -16.28 -0.75
C VAL A 50 8.02 -17.38 0.31
N ALA A 51 8.15 -17.03 1.58
CA ALA A 51 8.13 -17.98 2.69
C ALA A 51 6.79 -18.72 2.80
N LEU A 52 5.67 -18.02 2.60
CA LEU A 52 4.34 -18.62 2.57
C LEU A 52 4.21 -19.61 1.41
N GLY A 53 4.64 -19.25 0.20
CA GLY A 53 4.65 -20.16 -0.94
C GLY A 53 5.52 -21.40 -0.69
N ALA A 54 6.69 -21.23 -0.09
CA ALA A 54 7.57 -22.34 0.29
C ALA A 54 6.94 -23.23 1.37
N ALA A 55 6.28 -22.65 2.37
CA ALA A 55 5.57 -23.39 3.41
C ALA A 55 4.40 -24.21 2.83
N VAL A 56 3.60 -23.63 1.94
CA VAL A 56 2.54 -24.35 1.23
C VAL A 56 3.14 -25.48 0.39
N GLY A 57 4.22 -25.23 -0.35
CA GLY A 57 4.93 -26.24 -1.12
C GLY A 57 5.42 -27.42 -0.26
N LEU A 58 5.98 -27.12 0.92
CA LEU A 58 6.40 -28.15 1.88
C LEU A 58 5.22 -28.99 2.37
N LEU A 59 4.13 -28.35 2.81
CA LEU A 59 2.92 -29.04 3.27
C LEU A 59 2.28 -29.89 2.16
N VAL A 60 2.39 -29.46 0.91
CA VAL A 60 1.94 -30.17 -0.30
C VAL A 60 2.77 -31.42 -0.55
N VAL A 61 4.09 -31.35 -0.38
CA VAL A 61 5.03 -32.47 -0.56
C VAL A 61 4.89 -33.49 0.56
N ASP A 62 4.70 -33.02 1.80
CA ASP A 62 4.55 -33.87 2.98
C ASP A 62 3.16 -34.55 3.07
N GLY A 63 2.25 -34.28 2.14
CA GLY A 63 0.88 -34.81 2.16
C GLY A 63 -0.01 -34.24 3.26
N ARG A 64 0.43 -33.20 3.97
CA ARG A 64 -0.31 -32.59 5.10
C ARG A 64 -1.56 -31.84 4.63
N ILE A 65 -1.50 -31.20 3.47
CA ILE A 65 -2.70 -30.60 2.86
C ILE A 65 -3.71 -31.69 2.48
N GLU A 66 -3.26 -32.84 1.98
CA GLU A 66 -4.14 -33.96 1.64
C GLU A 66 -4.86 -34.51 2.88
N ALA A 67 -4.14 -34.65 4.00
CA ALA A 67 -4.74 -35.06 5.27
C ALA A 67 -5.85 -34.09 5.73
N VAL A 68 -5.63 -32.77 5.59
CA VAL A 68 -6.67 -31.76 5.86
C VAL A 68 -7.84 -31.94 4.90
N VAL A 69 -7.60 -32.04 3.60
CA VAL A 69 -8.72 -32.20 2.65
C VAL A 69 -9.55 -33.44 2.97
N ARG A 70 -8.93 -34.58 3.28
CA ARG A 70 -9.65 -35.81 3.65
C ARG A 70 -10.55 -35.60 4.88
N ALA A 71 -9.98 -35.08 5.97
CA ALA A 71 -10.68 -34.83 7.24
C ALA A 71 -11.90 -33.89 7.09
N PHE A 72 -11.89 -33.01 6.08
CA PHE A 72 -13.00 -32.10 5.81
C PHE A 72 -13.96 -32.62 4.72
N SER A 73 -13.49 -33.44 3.78
CA SER A 73 -14.30 -34.01 2.69
C SER A 73 -15.22 -35.15 3.14
N ASP A 74 -14.83 -35.89 4.19
CA ASP A 74 -15.64 -37.00 4.70
C ASP A 74 -16.91 -36.53 5.43
N VAL A 75 -16.89 -35.31 6.00
CA VAL A 75 -18.05 -34.68 6.65
C VAL A 75 -19.10 -34.21 5.63
N GLU A 76 -18.69 -33.78 4.44
CA GLU A 76 -19.60 -33.33 3.38
C GLU A 76 -20.39 -34.49 2.75
N ARG A 77 -19.84 -35.71 2.77
CA ARG A 77 -20.59 -36.93 2.39
C ARG A 77 -21.67 -37.31 3.41
N ASP A 78 -21.43 -37.06 4.70
CA ASP A 78 -22.39 -37.36 5.77
C ASP A 78 -23.45 -36.26 5.95
N ALA A 79 -23.15 -35.02 5.55
CA ALA A 79 -24.05 -33.87 5.62
C ALA A 79 -24.95 -33.68 4.38
N ALA A 80 -24.88 -34.57 3.37
CA ALA A 80 -25.68 -34.54 2.14
C ALA A 80 -27.18 -34.88 2.36
N THR A 81 -27.82 -34.28 3.37
CA THR A 81 -29.27 -34.13 3.45
C THR A 81 -29.70 -32.88 2.68
N PRO A 82 -30.87 -32.88 2.00
CA PRO A 82 -31.32 -31.72 1.23
C PRO A 82 -31.56 -30.53 2.17
N GLY A 83 -30.73 -29.49 2.06
CA GLY A 83 -30.87 -28.24 2.80
C GLY A 83 -29.80 -27.96 3.87
N GLY A 84 -28.82 -28.84 4.06
CA GLY A 84 -27.66 -28.55 4.91
C GLY A 84 -26.63 -27.72 4.14
N GLY A 85 -26.40 -26.48 4.58
CA GLY A 85 -25.35 -25.64 4.01
C GLY A 85 -23.99 -26.33 4.10
N GLY A 86 -23.21 -26.26 3.03
CA GLY A 86 -21.91 -26.95 2.95
C GLY A 86 -20.95 -26.45 4.04
N VAL A 87 -19.87 -27.19 4.30
CA VAL A 87 -18.79 -26.74 5.21
C VAL A 87 -18.25 -25.36 4.79
N PHE A 88 -18.36 -25.03 3.50
CA PHE A 88 -18.00 -23.74 2.92
C PHE A 88 -19.11 -22.67 2.95
N ASP A 89 -20.36 -22.99 3.32
CA ASP A 89 -21.38 -21.97 3.64
C ASP A 89 -21.05 -21.28 4.98
N GLY A 90 -20.36 -21.97 5.88
CA GLY A 90 -19.82 -21.39 7.13
C GLY A 90 -18.57 -20.53 6.92
N PHE A 91 -17.79 -20.81 5.87
CA PHE A 91 -16.77 -19.90 5.36
C PHE A 91 -17.44 -18.94 4.39
N GLY A 92 -18.27 -18.03 4.92
CA GLY A 92 -19.04 -17.07 4.14
C GLY A 92 -18.30 -16.63 2.89
N GLY A 93 -18.94 -16.80 1.72
CA GLY A 93 -18.39 -16.42 0.43
C GLY A 93 -17.74 -15.03 0.51
N PHE A 94 -16.73 -14.78 -0.34
CA PHE A 94 -15.75 -13.67 -0.40
C PHE A 94 -16.10 -12.25 0.17
N GLY A 95 -17.31 -11.96 0.65
CA GLY A 95 -17.70 -10.76 1.40
C GLY A 95 -18.55 -10.94 2.68
N GLY A 96 -18.65 -12.12 3.33
CA GLY A 96 -19.59 -12.34 4.45
C GLY A 96 -18.99 -12.57 5.85
N PHE A 97 -18.49 -11.54 6.54
CA PHE A 97 -18.23 -11.59 8.01
C PHE A 97 -19.49 -11.18 8.79
N GLY A 98 -20.59 -11.91 8.63
CA GLY A 98 -21.90 -11.54 9.20
C GLY A 98 -22.71 -12.68 9.83
N GLY A 99 -22.12 -13.84 10.05
CA GLY A 99 -22.76 -14.97 10.73
C GLY A 99 -22.52 -14.98 12.25
N ASP A 100 -23.48 -15.54 12.99
CA ASP A 100 -23.43 -15.78 14.44
C ASP A 100 -22.13 -16.54 14.82
N PRO A 101 -21.33 -16.10 15.83
CA PRO A 101 -20.05 -16.70 16.13
C PRO A 101 -20.24 -17.97 16.97
N ALA A 102 -20.89 -18.98 16.40
CA ALA A 102 -20.65 -20.34 16.86
C ALA A 102 -19.22 -20.68 16.44
N THR A 103 -18.28 -20.75 17.39
CA THR A 103 -16.97 -21.34 17.12
C THR A 103 -17.18 -22.69 16.48
N PRO A 104 -16.74 -22.91 15.23
CA PRO A 104 -16.93 -24.20 14.58
C PRO A 104 -16.27 -25.26 15.44
N THR A 105 -17.07 -26.19 15.98
CA THR A 105 -16.56 -27.31 16.76
C THR A 105 -16.01 -28.34 15.79
N PHE A 106 -14.69 -28.30 15.56
CA PHE A 106 -14.00 -29.28 14.73
C PHE A 106 -13.96 -30.65 15.42
N THR A 107 -14.11 -31.73 14.65
CA THR A 107 -13.89 -33.09 15.15
C THR A 107 -12.43 -33.28 15.58
N PRO A 108 -12.11 -34.25 16.47
CA PRO A 108 -10.72 -34.53 16.84
C PRO A 108 -9.81 -34.78 15.62
N GLU A 109 -10.32 -35.47 14.60
CA GLU A 109 -9.60 -35.71 13.35
C GLU A 109 -9.30 -34.41 12.58
N GLN A 110 -10.28 -33.50 12.48
CA GLN A 110 -10.08 -32.19 11.87
C GLN A 110 -9.09 -31.34 12.66
N GLN A 111 -9.14 -31.40 13.99
CA GLN A 111 -8.18 -30.72 14.86
C GLN A 111 -6.76 -31.24 14.66
N ASP A 112 -6.58 -32.56 14.61
CA ASP A 112 -5.29 -33.20 14.39
C ASP A 112 -4.73 -32.89 13.00
N ALA A 113 -5.57 -32.92 11.96
CA ALA A 113 -5.18 -32.55 10.60
C ALA A 113 -4.73 -31.08 10.51
N LEU A 114 -5.47 -30.16 11.15
CA LEU A 114 -5.11 -28.74 11.22
C LEU A 114 -3.84 -28.51 12.05
N ALA A 115 -3.70 -29.18 13.20
CA ALA A 115 -2.48 -29.14 14.01
C ALA A 115 -1.27 -29.66 13.21
N GLY A 116 -1.49 -30.65 12.34
CA GLY A 116 -0.51 -31.16 11.39
C GLY A 116 0.04 -30.14 10.41
N LEU A 117 -0.60 -28.98 10.23
CA LEU A 117 -0.04 -27.89 9.40
C LEU A 117 1.06 -27.09 10.14
N ALA A 118 1.05 -27.10 11.47
CA ALA A 118 1.97 -26.33 12.30
C ALA A 118 3.26 -27.11 12.59
N THR A 119 4.08 -27.35 11.56
CA THR A 119 5.38 -28.01 11.75
C THR A 119 6.48 -27.02 12.16
N PRO A 120 7.56 -27.48 12.82
CA PRO A 120 8.73 -26.64 13.11
C PRO A 120 9.33 -25.98 11.86
N GLU A 121 9.33 -26.67 10.72
CA GLU A 121 9.87 -26.18 9.45
C GLU A 121 9.01 -25.04 8.89
N VAL A 122 7.68 -25.20 8.90
CA VAL A 122 6.74 -24.13 8.53
C VAL A 122 6.91 -22.94 9.47
N GLY A 123 7.00 -23.19 10.77
CA GLY A 123 7.26 -22.15 11.78
C GLY A 123 8.57 -21.39 11.50
N TRP A 124 9.64 -22.09 11.15
CA TRP A 124 10.93 -21.48 10.80
C TRP A 124 10.87 -20.67 9.51
N LEU A 125 10.26 -21.21 8.44
CA LEU A 125 10.09 -20.51 7.17
C LEU A 125 9.33 -19.19 7.36
N LEU A 126 8.18 -19.25 8.06
CA LEU A 126 7.37 -18.07 8.32
C LEU A 126 8.08 -17.09 9.26
N GLY A 127 8.79 -17.58 10.28
CA GLY A 127 9.56 -16.75 11.20
C GLY A 127 10.69 -15.98 10.51
N VAL A 128 11.48 -16.66 9.67
CA VAL A 128 12.54 -16.02 8.87
C VAL A 128 11.93 -15.07 7.84
N GLY A 129 10.86 -15.47 7.15
CA GLY A 129 10.14 -14.64 6.19
C GLY A 129 9.61 -13.35 6.83
N LEU A 130 9.07 -13.43 8.04
CA LEU A 130 8.63 -12.30 8.83
C LEU A 130 9.80 -11.40 9.23
N LEU A 131 10.91 -11.95 9.73
CA LEU A 131 12.09 -11.18 10.09
C LEU A 131 12.66 -10.42 8.88
N CYS A 132 12.83 -11.11 7.74
CA CYS A 132 13.27 -10.50 6.49
C CYS A 132 12.31 -9.40 6.03
N THR A 133 11.00 -9.60 6.20
CA THR A 133 9.97 -8.60 5.88
C THR A 133 10.10 -7.36 6.75
N LEU A 134 10.33 -7.51 8.06
CA LEU A 134 10.52 -6.39 8.98
C LEU A 134 11.79 -5.59 8.64
N VAL A 135 12.89 -6.27 8.34
CA VAL A 135 14.15 -5.63 7.91
C VAL A 135 13.95 -4.91 6.58
N ALA A 136 13.33 -5.56 5.59
CA ALA A 136 13.03 -4.96 4.29
C ALA A 136 12.10 -3.75 4.42
N ALA A 137 11.08 -3.83 5.28
CA ALA A 137 10.16 -2.73 5.57
C ALA A 137 10.91 -1.51 6.11
N LEU A 138 11.81 -1.71 7.08
CA LEU A 138 12.58 -0.63 7.67
C LEU A 138 13.49 0.05 6.63
N VAL A 139 14.20 -0.73 5.81
CA VAL A 139 15.10 -0.20 4.77
C VAL A 139 14.31 0.51 3.66
N LEU A 140 13.32 -0.16 3.08
CA LEU A 140 12.55 0.37 1.95
C LEU A 140 11.74 1.61 2.34
N GLN A 141 11.16 1.66 3.55
CA GLN A 141 10.50 2.86 4.04
C GLN A 141 11.49 4.00 4.29
N SER A 142 12.71 3.71 4.76
CA SER A 142 13.75 4.74 4.95
C SER A 142 14.23 5.32 3.60
N VAL A 143 14.36 4.48 2.57
CA VAL A 143 14.64 4.93 1.20
C VAL A 143 13.48 5.76 0.65
N ALA A 144 12.24 5.29 0.80
CA ALA A 144 11.04 5.99 0.35
C ALA A 144 10.86 7.36 1.04
N ALA A 145 11.13 7.44 2.35
CA ALA A 145 11.15 8.69 3.08
C ALA A 145 12.23 9.63 2.50
N ALA A 146 13.46 9.15 2.31
CA ALA A 146 14.52 9.98 1.73
C ALA A 146 14.14 10.55 0.35
N VAL A 147 13.55 9.73 -0.52
CA VAL A 147 13.10 10.15 -1.86
C VAL A 147 11.96 11.17 -1.77
N THR A 148 10.92 10.91 -0.97
CA THR A 148 9.75 11.80 -0.88
C THR A 148 10.12 13.14 -0.26
N ARG A 149 10.87 13.17 0.85
CA ARG A 149 11.27 14.40 1.53
C ARG A 149 12.22 15.25 0.67
N GLU A 150 13.20 14.65 0.00
CA GLU A 150 14.09 15.41 -0.89
C GLU A 150 13.34 15.91 -2.13
N THR A 151 12.37 15.15 -2.66
CA THR A 151 11.49 15.60 -3.76
C THR A 151 10.70 16.85 -3.36
N VAL A 152 10.07 16.82 -2.17
CA VAL A 152 9.31 17.95 -1.63
C VAL A 152 10.22 19.17 -1.43
N TRP A 153 11.39 18.98 -0.84
CA TRP A 153 12.34 20.06 -0.63
C TRP A 153 12.79 20.70 -1.95
N ALA A 154 13.22 19.89 -2.91
CA ALA A 154 13.61 20.35 -4.24
C ALA A 154 12.47 21.12 -4.96
N ALA A 155 11.22 20.66 -4.81
CA ALA A 155 10.05 21.36 -5.35
C ALA A 155 9.79 22.72 -4.67
N LEU A 156 10.00 22.82 -3.36
CA LEU A 156 9.92 24.10 -2.65
C LEU A 156 11.07 25.04 -3.04
N ASP A 157 12.24 24.47 -3.33
CA ASP A 157 13.48 25.16 -3.71
C ASP A 157 13.56 25.60 -5.17
N GLY A 158 12.70 25.05 -6.02
CA GLY A 158 12.71 25.33 -7.46
C GLY A 158 13.74 24.52 -8.25
N ARG A 159 14.29 23.46 -7.64
CA ARG A 159 15.12 22.46 -8.30
C ARG A 159 14.27 21.40 -9.00
N ASP A 160 14.90 20.45 -9.70
CA ASP A 160 14.23 19.32 -10.33
C ASP A 160 13.79 18.29 -9.27
N PRO A 161 12.48 18.17 -8.96
CA PRO A 161 12.04 17.47 -7.77
C PRO A 161 12.35 15.97 -7.79
N LEU A 162 12.04 15.28 -8.89
CA LEU A 162 12.23 13.84 -8.96
C LEU A 162 13.70 13.46 -9.11
N VAL A 163 14.50 14.28 -9.81
CA VAL A 163 15.93 14.03 -9.94
C VAL A 163 16.62 14.14 -8.60
N ASP A 164 16.31 15.19 -7.84
CA ASP A 164 16.87 15.37 -6.52
C ASP A 164 16.30 14.38 -5.52
N GLY A 165 15.03 13.99 -5.65
CA GLY A 165 14.45 12.85 -4.94
C GLY A 165 15.25 11.55 -5.12
N VAL A 166 15.55 11.19 -6.37
CA VAL A 166 16.37 10.01 -6.69
C VAL A 166 17.78 10.13 -6.10
N ARG A 167 18.43 11.30 -6.19
CA ARG A 167 19.73 11.54 -5.54
C ARG A 167 19.65 11.45 -4.02
N GLY A 168 18.54 11.93 -3.45
CA GLY A 168 18.21 11.92 -2.04
C GLY A 168 18.11 10.51 -1.45
N SER A 169 17.80 9.49 -2.26
CA SER A 169 17.82 8.09 -1.82
C SER A 169 19.13 7.67 -1.14
N ARG A 170 20.27 8.30 -1.47
CA ARG A 170 21.57 8.05 -0.83
C ARG A 170 21.61 8.41 0.65
N ARG A 171 20.69 9.26 1.13
CA ARG A 171 20.56 9.68 2.54
C ARG A 171 19.68 8.72 3.37
N TRP A 172 19.28 7.57 2.84
CA TRP A 172 18.39 6.62 3.51
C TRP A 172 18.87 6.21 4.91
N THR A 173 20.18 6.15 5.17
CA THR A 173 20.72 5.84 6.51
C THR A 173 20.38 6.89 7.57
N SER A 174 20.23 8.15 7.17
CA SER A 174 19.80 9.21 8.08
C SER A 174 18.33 9.04 8.47
N PHE A 175 17.48 8.68 7.51
CA PHE A 175 16.08 8.34 7.76
C PHE A 175 15.93 7.05 8.56
N LEU A 176 16.76 6.04 8.30
CA LEU A 176 16.84 4.83 9.10
C LEU A 176 17.16 5.16 10.57
N GLY A 177 18.18 5.99 10.79
CA GLY A 177 18.55 6.42 12.15
C GLY A 177 17.43 7.15 12.87
N LEU A 178 16.65 7.98 12.16
CA LEU A 178 15.47 8.64 12.73
C LEU A 178 14.32 7.66 13.00
N ALA A 179 14.08 6.70 12.10
CA ALA A 179 13.08 5.66 12.30
C ALA A 179 13.40 4.79 13.53
N LEU A 180 14.67 4.38 13.67
CA LEU A 180 15.16 3.63 14.83
C LEU A 180 15.07 4.46 16.12
N LEU A 181 15.40 5.75 16.08
CA LEU A 181 15.26 6.64 17.23
C LEU A 181 13.79 6.75 17.68
N ARG A 182 12.86 6.95 16.73
CA ARG A 182 11.42 7.00 17.03
C ARG A 182 10.91 5.67 17.58
N ALA A 183 11.33 4.56 16.98
CA ALA A 183 11.01 3.21 17.47
C ALA A 183 11.54 2.97 18.89
N ALA A 184 12.77 3.39 19.18
CA ALA A 184 13.36 3.29 20.52
C ALA A 184 12.59 4.12 21.56
N VAL A 185 12.15 5.33 21.20
CA VAL A 185 11.29 6.17 22.07
C VAL A 185 9.97 5.45 22.38
N VAL A 186 9.28 4.94 21.36
CA VAL A 186 8.01 4.21 21.55
C VAL A 186 8.23 2.94 22.37
N ALA A 187 9.27 2.17 22.08
CA ALA A 187 9.59 0.95 22.83
C ALA A 187 9.89 1.25 24.30
N ALA A 188 10.70 2.26 24.59
CA ALA A 188 11.10 2.61 25.95
C ALA A 188 9.96 3.21 26.78
N PHE A 189 9.17 4.12 26.19
CA PHE A 189 8.17 4.90 26.93
C PHE A 189 6.74 4.39 26.79
N VAL A 190 6.45 3.49 25.84
CA VAL A 190 5.13 2.86 25.69
C VAL A 190 5.24 1.35 25.86
N GLY A 191 6.17 0.72 25.13
CA GLY A 191 6.34 -0.73 25.14
C GLY A 191 6.69 -1.31 26.51
N VAL A 192 7.73 -0.78 27.18
CA VAL A 192 8.15 -1.24 28.50
C VAL A 192 7.07 -1.02 29.57
N PRO A 193 6.46 0.17 29.71
CA PRO A 193 5.33 0.36 30.64
C PRO A 193 4.15 -0.57 30.37
N LEU A 194 3.81 -0.80 29.10
CA LEU A 194 2.73 -1.70 28.72
C LEU A 194 3.07 -3.15 29.10
N ALA A 195 4.29 -3.60 28.86
CA ALA A 195 4.74 -4.94 29.26
C ALA A 195 4.68 -5.12 30.79
N ILE A 196 5.09 -4.12 31.56
CA ILE A 196 4.94 -4.10 33.02
C ILE A 196 3.46 -4.20 33.41
N LEU A 197 2.58 -3.39 32.80
CA LEU A 197 1.15 -3.43 33.06
C LEU A 197 0.57 -4.83 32.81
N LEU A 198 0.85 -5.42 31.65
CA LEU A 198 0.33 -6.73 31.27
C LEU A 198 0.86 -7.84 32.19
N THR A 199 2.14 -7.78 32.57
CA THR A 199 2.75 -8.74 33.49
C THR A 199 2.12 -8.67 34.88
N LEU A 200 1.92 -7.46 35.41
CA LEU A 200 1.26 -7.25 36.72
C LEU A 200 -0.24 -7.62 36.67
N ALA A 201 -0.92 -7.33 35.56
CA ALA A 201 -2.33 -7.65 35.37
C ALA A 201 -2.56 -9.17 35.29
N ALA A 202 -1.64 -9.93 34.70
CA ALA A 202 -1.67 -11.39 34.67
C ALA A 202 -1.59 -12.02 36.08
N VAL A 203 -0.91 -11.35 37.02
CA VAL A 203 -0.91 -11.74 38.44
C VAL A 203 -2.19 -11.30 39.13
N LYS A 204 -2.53 -10.00 39.03
CA LYS A 204 -3.78 -9.43 39.56
C LYS A 204 -4.16 -8.18 38.80
N ALA A 205 -5.31 -8.19 38.14
CA ALA A 205 -5.81 -7.06 37.34
C ALA A 205 -5.77 -5.70 38.09
N THR A 206 -6.18 -5.66 39.36
CA THR A 206 -6.14 -4.41 40.15
C THR A 206 -4.72 -3.87 40.37
N LEU A 207 -3.73 -4.76 40.49
CA LEU A 207 -2.32 -4.39 40.65
C LEU A 207 -1.76 -3.80 39.35
N GLY A 208 -2.07 -4.45 38.22
CA GLY A 208 -1.71 -3.96 36.89
C GLY A 208 -2.26 -2.57 36.60
N LEU A 209 -3.51 -2.31 36.97
CA LEU A 209 -4.12 -0.98 36.80
C LEU A 209 -3.54 0.06 37.76
N ALA A 210 -3.36 -0.27 39.05
CA ALA A 210 -2.88 0.68 40.05
C ALA A 210 -1.42 1.14 39.83
N LEU A 211 -0.55 0.24 39.37
CA LEU A 211 0.87 0.52 39.19
C LEU A 211 1.27 0.68 37.72
N GLY A 212 0.78 -0.19 36.83
CA GLY A 212 1.09 -0.15 35.39
C GLY A 212 0.34 0.96 34.65
N GLY A 213 -0.91 1.25 35.05
CA GLY A 213 -1.73 2.29 34.42
C GLY A 213 -1.06 3.68 34.42
N PRO A 214 -0.62 4.20 35.58
CA PRO A 214 0.10 5.47 35.65
C PRO A 214 1.40 5.49 34.84
N LEU A 215 2.15 4.38 34.82
CA LEU A 215 3.38 4.26 34.02
C LEU A 215 3.11 4.37 32.52
N VAL A 216 2.06 3.71 32.03
CA VAL A 216 1.64 3.80 30.62
C VAL A 216 1.17 5.21 30.28
N ALA A 217 0.41 5.86 31.16
CA ALA A 217 -0.06 7.23 30.93
C ALA A 217 1.09 8.25 30.88
N VAL A 218 1.98 8.24 31.87
CA VAL A 218 3.15 9.13 31.94
C VAL A 218 4.12 8.82 30.80
N GLY A 219 4.41 7.54 30.57
CA GLY A 219 5.27 7.09 29.48
C GLY A 219 4.71 7.51 28.12
N GLY A 220 3.42 7.32 27.87
CA GLY A 220 2.73 7.78 26.67
C GLY A 220 2.84 9.29 26.46
N LEU A 221 2.67 10.10 27.52
CA LEU A 221 2.84 11.54 27.46
C LEU A 221 4.29 11.93 27.11
N VAL A 222 5.28 11.29 27.74
CA VAL A 222 6.71 11.54 27.44
C VAL A 222 7.03 11.16 25.99
N ALA A 223 6.56 9.99 25.54
CA ALA A 223 6.73 9.55 24.15
C ALA A 223 6.14 10.58 23.18
N LEU A 224 4.91 11.05 23.45
CA LEU A 224 4.25 12.06 22.63
C LEU A 224 5.06 13.36 22.56
N LEU A 225 5.55 13.88 23.70
CA LEU A 225 6.34 15.10 23.76
C LEU A 225 7.67 14.96 23.01
N VAL A 226 8.35 13.81 23.15
CA VAL A 226 9.61 13.54 22.44
C VAL A 226 9.38 13.40 20.94
N LEU A 227 8.33 12.68 20.51
CA LEU A 227 7.98 12.55 19.10
C LEU A 227 7.58 13.90 18.48
N LEU A 228 6.86 14.74 19.23
CA LEU A 228 6.58 16.11 18.82
C LEU A 228 7.86 16.94 18.69
N ALA A 229 8.82 16.79 19.60
CA ALA A 229 10.12 17.45 19.50
C ALA A 229 10.94 16.98 18.29
N LEU A 230 10.71 15.74 17.81
CA LEU A 230 11.31 15.15 16.62
C LEU A 230 10.49 15.34 15.32
N SER A 231 9.40 16.10 15.38
CA SER A 231 8.47 16.29 14.26
C SER A 231 9.09 16.95 13.03
N PHE A 232 10.17 17.73 13.19
CA PHE A 232 10.88 18.40 12.09
C PHE A 232 12.23 17.76 11.77
N ALA A 233 12.52 16.58 12.34
CA ALA A 233 13.80 15.91 12.09
C ALA A 233 13.93 15.47 10.63
N ASP A 234 12.83 15.08 9.98
CA ASP A 234 12.83 14.71 8.56
C ASP A 234 13.14 15.94 7.69
N ALA A 235 12.47 17.07 7.92
CA ALA A 235 12.78 18.35 7.27
C ALA A 235 14.25 18.78 7.49
N ALA A 236 14.79 18.62 8.70
CA ALA A 236 16.18 18.96 9.00
C ALA A 236 17.19 18.12 8.18
N VAL A 237 16.93 16.82 7.94
CA VAL A 237 17.83 15.98 7.12
C VAL A 237 17.99 16.54 5.71
N VAL A 238 16.89 16.98 5.09
CA VAL A 238 16.88 17.42 3.68
C VAL A 238 17.23 18.89 3.50
N VAL A 239 16.70 19.77 4.35
CA VAL A 239 16.95 21.22 4.26
C VAL A 239 18.38 21.54 4.64
N ASP A 240 18.90 20.90 5.69
CA ASP A 240 20.24 21.18 6.21
C ASP A 240 21.31 20.18 5.74
N GLY A 241 20.90 19.10 5.09
CA GLY A 241 21.82 18.08 4.58
C GLY A 241 22.57 17.30 5.66
N VAL A 242 22.01 17.17 6.87
CA VAL A 242 22.68 16.55 8.04
C VAL A 242 22.25 15.10 8.31
N GLY A 243 23.05 14.39 9.11
CA GLY A 243 22.73 13.02 9.58
C GLY A 243 21.68 12.97 10.69
N SER A 244 21.24 11.76 11.06
CA SER A 244 20.12 11.50 11.98
C SER A 244 20.20 12.20 13.34
N LEU A 245 21.32 12.04 14.07
CA LEU A 245 21.46 12.64 15.42
C LEU A 245 21.51 14.16 15.37
N THR A 246 22.20 14.73 14.38
CA THR A 246 22.24 16.18 14.17
C THR A 246 20.87 16.71 13.77
N ALA A 247 20.13 16.01 12.91
CA ALA A 247 18.76 16.34 12.53
C ALA A 247 17.82 16.34 13.74
N ALA A 248 17.92 15.33 14.62
CA ALA A 248 17.16 15.27 15.86
C ALA A 248 17.45 16.49 16.76
N ARG A 249 18.74 16.84 16.95
CA ARG A 249 19.12 18.03 17.73
C ARG A 249 18.60 19.33 17.12
N ARG A 250 18.64 19.47 15.79
CA ARG A 250 18.12 20.64 15.08
C ARG A 250 16.60 20.74 15.15
N SER A 251 15.89 19.62 15.08
CA SER A 251 14.43 19.57 15.32
C SER A 251 14.09 20.05 16.73
N LEU A 252 14.79 19.55 17.75
CA LEU A 252 14.62 19.99 19.13
C LEU A 252 14.89 21.50 19.28
N GLY A 253 15.99 21.99 18.69
CA GLY A 253 16.31 23.41 18.67
C GLY A 253 15.21 24.24 18.00
N PHE A 254 14.73 23.80 16.84
CA PHE A 254 13.66 24.47 16.10
C PHE A 254 12.37 24.55 16.93
N VAL A 255 11.92 23.44 17.53
CA VAL A 255 10.72 23.43 18.38
C VAL A 255 10.87 24.38 19.56
N ARG A 256 12.04 24.40 20.23
CA ARG A 256 12.31 25.29 21.37
C ARG A 256 12.31 26.78 21.00
N HIS A 257 12.87 27.13 19.85
CA HIS A 257 12.97 28.52 19.40
C HIS A 257 11.75 29.01 18.62
N HIS A 258 10.93 28.11 18.09
CA HIS A 258 9.76 28.41 17.27
C HIS A 258 8.50 27.66 17.74
N LEU A 259 8.20 27.73 19.05
CA LEU A 259 7.05 27.04 19.66
C LEU A 259 5.72 27.31 18.95
N GLY A 260 5.48 28.56 18.53
CA GLY A 260 4.24 28.92 17.81
C GLY A 260 4.09 28.18 16.48
N ALA A 261 5.20 28.02 15.73
CA ALA A 261 5.21 27.24 14.49
C ALA A 261 5.03 25.74 14.77
N ALA A 262 5.71 25.21 15.80
CA ALA A 262 5.59 23.80 16.18
C ALA A 262 4.18 23.42 16.67
N VAL A 263 3.56 24.27 17.50
CA VAL A 263 2.16 24.10 17.93
C VAL A 263 1.20 24.23 16.74
N GLY A 264 1.43 25.22 15.87
CA GLY A 264 0.64 25.38 14.64
C GLY A 264 0.73 24.16 13.72
N TYR A 265 1.92 23.57 13.59
CA TYR A 265 2.12 22.31 12.87
C TYR A 265 1.33 21.16 13.52
N ALA A 266 1.48 20.97 14.84
CA ALA A 266 0.79 19.92 15.57
C ALA A 266 -0.74 20.01 15.42
N LEU A 267 -1.31 21.22 15.56
CA LEU A 267 -2.75 21.45 15.43
C LEU A 267 -3.27 21.17 14.02
N VAL A 268 -2.55 21.62 12.98
CA VAL A 268 -2.94 21.36 11.59
C VAL A 268 -2.83 19.88 11.26
N THR A 269 -1.73 19.22 11.62
CA THR A 269 -1.53 17.79 11.38
C THR A 269 -2.58 16.95 12.13
N PHE A 270 -2.87 17.28 13.39
CA PHE A 270 -3.94 16.64 14.16
C PHE A 270 -5.31 16.86 13.50
N GLY A 271 -5.64 18.10 13.16
CA GLY A 271 -6.92 18.44 12.53
C GLY A 271 -7.13 17.76 11.17
N VAL A 272 -6.09 17.71 10.33
CA VAL A 272 -6.12 16.99 9.05
C VAL A 272 -6.29 15.50 9.28
N THR A 273 -5.55 14.91 10.22
CA THR A 273 -5.63 13.47 10.52
C THR A 273 -7.01 13.08 11.03
N VAL A 274 -7.55 13.82 12.01
CA VAL A 274 -8.91 13.59 12.54
C VAL A 274 -9.97 13.83 11.48
N GLY A 275 -9.87 14.91 10.71
CA GLY A 275 -10.82 15.21 9.64
C GLY A 275 -10.87 14.11 8.57
N VAL A 276 -9.70 13.59 8.18
CA VAL A 276 -9.59 12.46 7.24
C VAL A 276 -10.16 11.19 7.85
N ALA A 277 -9.85 10.88 9.11
CA ALA A 277 -10.39 9.70 9.81
C ALA A 277 -11.93 9.75 9.90
N VAL A 278 -12.50 10.89 10.28
CA VAL A 278 -13.96 11.10 10.34
C VAL A 278 -14.57 10.98 8.94
N ALA A 279 -13.98 11.60 7.92
CA ALA A 279 -14.46 11.49 6.55
C ALA A 279 -14.48 10.05 6.05
N PHE A 280 -13.43 9.26 6.32
CA PHE A 280 -13.39 7.84 5.93
C PHE A 280 -14.27 6.94 6.78
N ALA A 281 -14.51 7.28 8.05
CA ALA A 281 -15.52 6.59 8.86
C ALA A 281 -16.92 6.78 8.26
N LEU A 282 -17.25 8.01 7.83
CA LEU A 282 -18.52 8.30 7.14
C LEU A 282 -18.63 7.62 5.77
N LEU A 283 -17.55 7.62 4.97
CA LEU A 283 -17.51 6.86 3.70
C LEU A 283 -17.59 5.35 3.91
N GLY A 284 -17.14 4.85 5.07
CA GLY A 284 -17.31 3.46 5.48
C GLY A 284 -18.77 3.03 5.56
N LEU A 285 -19.67 3.96 5.95
CA LEU A 285 -21.12 3.71 5.93
C LEU A 285 -21.68 3.47 4.51
N LEU A 286 -20.95 3.92 3.48
CA LEU A 286 -21.29 3.71 2.07
C LEU A 286 -20.50 2.55 1.43
N GLY A 287 -19.67 1.84 2.21
CA GLY A 287 -18.79 0.78 1.71
C GLY A 287 -17.58 1.29 0.92
N VAL A 288 -17.19 2.56 1.08
CA VAL A 288 -16.13 3.21 0.27
C VAL A 288 -14.87 3.53 1.10
N SER A 289 -14.68 2.84 2.23
CA SER A 289 -13.55 3.10 3.15
C SER A 289 -12.18 2.84 2.51
N GLN A 290 -12.09 1.99 1.49
CA GLN A 290 -10.81 1.66 0.83
C GLN A 290 -10.16 2.82 0.08
N LEU A 291 -10.91 3.88 -0.24
CA LEU A 291 -10.30 5.09 -0.80
C LEU A 291 -9.27 5.72 0.16
N ASN A 292 -9.29 5.40 1.47
CA ASN A 292 -8.28 5.88 2.41
C ASN A 292 -6.87 5.45 1.98
N ALA A 293 -6.72 4.23 1.46
CA ALA A 293 -5.44 3.65 1.10
C ALA A 293 -4.84 4.31 -0.14
N VAL A 294 -5.65 5.06 -0.91
CA VAL A 294 -5.22 5.88 -2.04
C VAL A 294 -5.03 7.34 -1.62
N VAL A 295 -6.01 7.92 -0.92
CA VAL A 295 -6.04 9.35 -0.59
C VAL A 295 -4.99 9.72 0.45
N VAL A 296 -4.78 8.90 1.49
CA VAL A 296 -3.80 9.21 2.53
C VAL A 296 -2.38 9.31 1.96
N PRO A 297 -1.84 8.31 1.24
CA PRO A 297 -0.47 8.40 0.73
C PRO A 297 -0.29 9.39 -0.44
N LEU A 298 -1.34 9.67 -1.23
CA LEU A 298 -1.20 10.50 -2.44
C LEU A 298 -1.71 11.94 -2.28
N VAL A 299 -2.44 12.24 -1.20
CA VAL A 299 -2.96 13.59 -0.94
C VAL A 299 -2.52 14.09 0.42
N VAL A 300 -2.78 13.31 1.48
CA VAL A 300 -2.54 13.76 2.85
C VAL A 300 -1.05 13.79 3.17
N ALA A 301 -0.33 12.69 2.94
CA ALA A 301 1.10 12.59 3.19
C ALA A 301 1.91 13.68 2.47
N PRO A 302 1.81 13.89 1.14
CA PRO A 302 2.55 14.96 0.48
C PRO A 302 2.14 16.37 0.92
N LEU A 303 0.90 16.57 1.37
CA LEU A 303 0.45 17.85 1.91
C LEU A 303 1.16 18.14 3.23
N LEU A 304 1.19 17.16 4.14
CA LEU A 304 1.80 17.30 5.45
C LEU A 304 3.33 17.40 5.35
N ASP A 305 3.97 16.58 4.52
CA ASP A 305 5.42 16.64 4.30
C ASP A 305 5.84 17.99 3.67
N GLY A 306 5.03 18.49 2.71
CA GLY A 306 5.19 19.82 2.12
C GLY A 306 5.05 20.93 3.14
N PHE A 307 4.06 20.81 4.03
CA PHE A 307 3.79 21.78 5.09
C PHE A 307 4.91 21.78 6.14
N GLU A 308 5.34 20.60 6.61
CA GLU A 308 6.47 20.44 7.54
C GLU A 308 7.74 21.09 6.98
N THR A 309 8.12 20.70 5.75
CA THR A 309 9.34 21.17 5.10
C THR A 309 9.32 22.66 4.84
N ALA A 310 8.18 23.20 4.36
CA ALA A 310 8.02 24.63 4.11
C ALA A 310 8.09 25.46 5.40
N LEU A 311 7.53 24.95 6.49
CA LEU A 311 7.52 25.63 7.78
C LEU A 311 8.92 25.65 8.41
N TYR A 312 9.64 24.52 8.38
CA TYR A 312 11.03 24.43 8.85
C TYR A 312 11.95 25.37 8.07
N ALA A 313 11.88 25.31 6.73
CA ALA A 313 12.73 26.11 5.84
C ALA A 313 12.35 27.60 5.77
N GLY A 314 11.19 28.01 6.33
CA GLY A 314 10.69 29.39 6.20
C GLY A 314 10.33 29.78 4.78
N ARG A 315 9.76 28.85 4.01
CA ARG A 315 9.36 29.02 2.60
C ARG A 315 7.85 29.17 2.49
N ALA A 316 7.38 30.39 2.23
CA ALA A 316 5.95 30.67 1.99
C ALA A 316 5.52 30.54 0.50
N ARG A 317 6.44 30.23 -0.42
CA ARG A 317 6.17 30.08 -1.85
C ARG A 317 7.00 28.94 -2.46
N THR A 318 6.46 28.32 -3.51
CA THR A 318 7.16 27.30 -4.31
C THR A 318 8.16 27.96 -5.25
N GLY A 319 9.39 27.46 -5.32
CA GLY A 319 10.44 27.95 -6.23
C GLY A 319 10.29 27.48 -7.69
N LEU A 320 9.43 26.50 -7.98
CA LEU A 320 9.29 25.96 -9.34
C LEU A 320 8.80 27.03 -10.34
N GLY A 321 9.57 27.24 -11.43
CA GLY A 321 9.30 28.17 -12.54
C GLY A 321 8.36 27.62 -13.62
N THR A 322 8.40 28.13 -14.87
CA THR A 322 7.53 27.74 -16.01
C THR A 322 7.85 26.40 -16.68
N ASP A 323 8.73 25.59 -16.09
CA ASP A 323 9.24 24.36 -16.70
C ASP A 323 8.13 23.36 -17.11
N GLU A 324 7.99 23.14 -18.42
CA GLU A 324 6.97 22.28 -19.03
C GLU A 324 7.04 20.83 -18.52
N ARG A 325 8.20 20.39 -18.02
CA ARG A 325 8.40 19.04 -17.49
C ARG A 325 7.51 18.74 -16.27
N TYR A 326 7.12 19.76 -15.51
CA TYR A 326 6.37 19.64 -14.25
C TYR A 326 4.98 20.29 -14.31
N GLY A 327 4.69 20.99 -15.40
CA GLY A 327 3.49 21.79 -15.59
C GLY A 327 2.62 21.30 -16.73
N ASN A 328 1.31 21.41 -16.55
CA ASN A 328 0.39 21.56 -17.67
C ASN A 328 0.81 22.84 -18.44
N PRO A 329 0.80 22.90 -19.78
CA PRO A 329 1.19 24.09 -20.58
C PRO A 329 0.42 25.40 -20.30
N GLY A 330 -0.39 25.48 -19.24
CA GLY A 330 -1.13 26.68 -18.83
C GLY A 330 -1.11 26.95 -17.32
N ALA A 331 -0.21 26.32 -16.54
CA ALA A 331 -0.23 26.44 -15.08
C ALA A 331 0.26 27.80 -14.54
N VAL A 332 0.92 28.64 -15.35
CA VAL A 332 1.64 29.83 -14.84
C VAL A 332 0.95 31.17 -15.08
N GLY A 333 -0.10 31.26 -15.90
CA GLY A 333 -0.88 32.50 -15.97
C GLY A 333 -1.84 32.63 -14.80
N ARG A 334 -1.70 33.61 -13.91
CA ARG A 334 -2.87 34.27 -13.27
C ARG A 334 -3.64 35.09 -14.31
N GLY A 335 -3.86 34.52 -15.49
CA GLY A 335 -4.62 35.10 -16.58
C GLY A 335 -5.87 34.25 -16.84
N PRO A 336 -6.87 34.81 -17.52
CA PRO A 336 -8.12 34.14 -17.88
C PRO A 336 -7.95 32.83 -18.70
N ASP A 337 -6.75 32.51 -19.18
CA ASP A 337 -6.47 31.38 -20.09
C ASP A 337 -6.08 30.06 -19.43
N ARG A 338 -6.32 29.88 -18.12
CA ARG A 338 -6.08 28.57 -17.48
C ARG A 338 -7.06 27.54 -18.04
N PRO A 339 -6.60 26.42 -18.64
CA PRO A 339 -7.52 25.39 -19.09
C PRO A 339 -8.31 24.85 -17.90
N GLY A 340 -9.63 24.74 -18.07
CA GLY A 340 -10.55 24.25 -17.04
C GLY A 340 -10.15 22.90 -16.46
N ALA A 341 -10.61 22.60 -15.24
CA ALA A 341 -10.25 21.36 -14.54
C ALA A 341 -10.52 20.12 -15.39
N ALA A 342 -11.66 20.06 -16.08
CA ALA A 342 -12.03 18.98 -17.00
C ALA A 342 -10.99 18.77 -18.12
N THR A 343 -10.50 19.84 -18.75
CA THR A 343 -9.48 19.77 -19.80
C THR A 343 -8.16 19.20 -19.27
N ARG A 344 -7.77 19.57 -18.03
CA ARG A 344 -6.56 19.03 -17.40
C ARG A 344 -6.69 17.54 -17.13
N VAL A 345 -7.82 17.11 -16.56
CA VAL A 345 -8.11 15.70 -16.29
C VAL A 345 -8.10 14.88 -17.59
N ARG A 346 -8.81 15.35 -18.63
CA ARG A 346 -8.83 14.69 -19.94
C ARG A 346 -7.44 14.55 -20.55
N ARG A 347 -6.60 15.59 -20.47
CA ARG A 347 -5.20 15.54 -20.96
C ARG A 347 -4.35 14.53 -20.18
N THR A 348 -4.54 14.44 -18.87
CA THR A 348 -3.83 13.48 -18.01
C THR A 348 -4.19 12.04 -18.38
N PHE A 349 -5.48 11.71 -18.51
CA PHE A 349 -5.92 10.38 -18.94
C PHE A 349 -5.50 10.07 -20.38
N ALA A 350 -5.61 11.02 -21.30
CA ALA A 350 -5.16 10.84 -22.68
C ALA A 350 -3.64 10.59 -22.76
N ARG A 351 -2.84 11.27 -21.92
CA ARG A 351 -1.42 11.00 -21.79
C ARG A 351 -1.19 9.63 -21.17
N GLY A 352 -1.86 9.30 -20.07
CA GLY A 352 -1.72 8.00 -19.41
C GLY A 352 -2.01 6.82 -20.34
N TRP A 353 -3.07 6.93 -21.15
CA TRP A 353 -3.39 5.95 -22.18
C TRP A 353 -2.29 5.82 -23.25
N ARG A 354 -1.77 6.95 -23.76
CA ARG A 354 -0.65 6.92 -24.73
C ARG A 354 0.61 6.31 -24.13
N GLU A 355 0.93 6.63 -22.88
CA GLU A 355 2.10 6.07 -22.19
C GLU A 355 1.95 4.57 -21.93
N LEU A 356 0.75 4.11 -21.57
CA LEU A 356 0.41 2.69 -21.43
C LEU A 356 0.59 1.95 -22.76
N VAL A 357 -0.06 2.42 -23.84
CA VAL A 357 0.05 1.79 -25.17
C VAL A 357 1.50 1.80 -25.67
N GLY A 358 2.20 2.93 -25.48
CA GLY A 358 3.61 3.05 -25.85
C GLY A 358 4.50 2.12 -25.02
N PHE A 359 4.22 1.96 -23.73
CA PHE A 359 4.94 1.03 -22.87
C PHE A 359 4.74 -0.42 -23.31
N THR A 360 3.49 -0.85 -23.50
CA THR A 360 3.14 -2.21 -23.94
C THR A 360 3.83 -2.57 -25.24
N ARG A 361 3.89 -1.65 -26.20
CA ARG A 361 4.56 -1.88 -27.51
C ARG A 361 6.08 -1.80 -27.43
N GLY A 362 6.63 -0.97 -26.54
CA GLY A 362 8.07 -0.75 -26.41
C GLY A 362 8.81 -1.75 -25.53
N HIS A 363 8.10 -2.50 -24.67
CA HIS A 363 8.70 -3.34 -23.63
C HIS A 363 8.20 -4.79 -23.71
N LEU A 364 8.14 -5.35 -24.93
CA LEU A 364 7.57 -6.68 -25.20
C LEU A 364 8.18 -7.80 -24.36
N VAL A 365 9.48 -7.74 -24.06
CA VAL A 365 10.16 -8.75 -23.21
C VAL A 365 9.62 -8.71 -21.78
N ALA A 366 9.48 -7.52 -21.19
CA ALA A 366 8.94 -7.38 -19.84
C ALA A 366 7.47 -7.78 -19.79
N VAL A 367 6.71 -7.44 -20.84
CA VAL A 367 5.30 -7.84 -21.00
C VAL A 367 5.19 -9.36 -21.09
N ALA A 368 5.97 -10.01 -21.95
CA ALA A 368 5.97 -11.46 -22.10
C ALA A 368 6.38 -12.17 -20.80
N ALA A 369 7.42 -11.69 -20.12
CA ALA A 369 7.86 -12.23 -18.84
C ALA A 369 6.76 -12.12 -17.77
N ALA A 370 6.06 -10.99 -17.69
CA ALA A 370 4.97 -10.81 -16.72
C ALA A 370 3.79 -11.75 -16.99
N HIS A 371 3.39 -11.91 -18.25
CA HIS A 371 2.34 -12.87 -18.61
C HIS A 371 2.79 -14.31 -18.33
N ALA A 372 4.05 -14.66 -18.61
CA ALA A 372 4.58 -15.98 -18.31
C ALA A 372 4.56 -16.29 -16.81
N VAL A 373 4.94 -15.33 -15.95
CA VAL A 373 4.85 -15.48 -14.49
C VAL A 373 3.40 -15.65 -14.04
N LEU A 374 2.48 -14.81 -14.52
CA LEU A 374 1.08 -14.85 -14.14
C LEU A 374 0.39 -16.16 -14.57
N PHE A 375 0.51 -16.54 -15.84
CA PHE A 375 -0.13 -17.76 -16.34
C PHE A 375 0.57 -19.02 -15.82
N GLY A 376 1.89 -18.98 -15.66
CA GLY A 376 2.64 -20.06 -15.03
C GLY A 376 2.17 -20.31 -13.60
N SER A 377 1.95 -19.25 -12.81
CA SER A 377 1.42 -19.41 -11.45
C SER A 377 -0.04 -19.84 -11.42
N ILE A 378 -0.89 -19.43 -12.37
CA ILE A 378 -2.25 -19.98 -12.53
C ILE A 378 -2.21 -21.50 -12.73
N VAL A 379 -1.36 -21.98 -13.65
CA VAL A 379 -1.21 -23.42 -13.91
C VAL A 379 -0.74 -24.16 -12.66
N VAL A 380 0.25 -23.61 -11.93
CA VAL A 380 0.74 -24.21 -10.69
C VAL A 380 -0.34 -24.25 -9.62
N GLY A 381 -1.07 -23.15 -9.40
CA GLY A 381 -2.16 -23.09 -8.41
C GLY A 381 -3.26 -24.11 -8.71
N TYR A 382 -3.66 -24.22 -9.97
CA TYR A 382 -4.62 -25.21 -10.43
C TYR A 382 -4.13 -26.64 -10.20
N ALA A 383 -2.90 -26.96 -10.63
CA ALA A 383 -2.33 -28.29 -10.47
C ALA A 383 -2.21 -28.72 -9.00
N VAL A 384 -1.89 -27.78 -8.10
CA VAL A 384 -1.78 -28.03 -6.65
C VAL A 384 -3.12 -28.41 -6.04
N THR A 385 -4.23 -27.82 -6.51
CA THR A 385 -5.56 -27.97 -5.89
C THR A 385 -6.44 -29.00 -6.59
N ALA A 386 -6.44 -29.05 -7.91
CA ALA A 386 -7.24 -29.99 -8.70
C ALA A 386 -6.95 -31.46 -8.37
N ARG A 387 -5.73 -31.77 -7.93
CA ARG A 387 -5.33 -33.13 -7.51
C ARG A 387 -6.12 -33.70 -6.34
N TYR A 388 -6.78 -32.85 -5.55
CA TYR A 388 -7.55 -33.29 -4.39
C TYR A 388 -9.00 -33.67 -4.74
N GLY A 389 -9.45 -33.44 -5.98
CA GLY A 389 -10.79 -33.83 -6.44
C GLY A 389 -11.95 -33.11 -5.73
N VAL A 390 -11.68 -31.99 -5.06
CA VAL A 390 -12.71 -31.14 -4.46
C VAL A 390 -13.37 -30.33 -5.57
N SER A 391 -14.70 -30.35 -5.63
CA SER A 391 -15.48 -29.57 -6.60
C SER A 391 -16.63 -28.86 -5.89
N LEU A 392 -16.40 -27.62 -5.51
CA LEU A 392 -17.38 -26.74 -4.90
C LEU A 392 -18.38 -26.26 -5.96
N GLY A 393 -19.67 -26.39 -5.64
CA GLY A 393 -20.74 -25.82 -6.44
C GLY A 393 -20.74 -24.29 -6.43
N PRO A 394 -21.52 -23.66 -7.33
CA PRO A 394 -21.68 -22.21 -7.31
C PRO A 394 -22.32 -21.75 -5.99
N PRO A 395 -21.98 -20.55 -5.51
CA PRO A 395 -22.67 -19.98 -4.35
C PRO A 395 -24.17 -19.84 -4.63
N GLY A 396 -25.03 -20.03 -3.63
CA GLY A 396 -26.50 -20.11 -3.83
C GLY A 396 -27.10 -18.92 -4.59
N ASP A 397 -27.13 -17.72 -3.98
CA ASP A 397 -27.66 -16.51 -4.63
C ASP A 397 -26.57 -15.72 -5.35
N VAL A 398 -26.07 -16.29 -6.46
CA VAL A 398 -25.05 -15.66 -7.31
C VAL A 398 -25.46 -14.26 -7.77
N SER A 399 -26.75 -14.06 -8.01
CA SER A 399 -27.30 -12.83 -8.61
C SER A 399 -27.21 -11.60 -7.70
N ASN A 400 -27.18 -11.82 -6.39
CA ASN A 400 -27.20 -10.78 -5.35
C ASN A 400 -25.99 -10.83 -4.42
N VAL A 401 -24.89 -11.50 -4.82
CA VAL A 401 -23.66 -11.65 -4.02
C VAL A 401 -23.11 -10.32 -3.49
N PHE A 402 -23.32 -9.22 -4.22
CA PHE A 402 -22.87 -7.87 -3.82
C PHE A 402 -24.00 -6.92 -3.44
N GLY A 403 -25.23 -7.41 -3.30
CA GLY A 403 -26.42 -6.60 -3.03
C GLY A 403 -27.00 -5.90 -4.27
N ALA A 404 -28.12 -5.21 -4.08
CA ALA A 404 -28.89 -4.59 -5.17
C ALA A 404 -28.15 -3.45 -5.91
N PHE A 405 -27.27 -2.72 -5.23
CA PHE A 405 -26.50 -1.64 -5.83
C PHE A 405 -25.07 -1.58 -5.28
N PRO A 406 -24.12 -2.32 -5.89
CA PRO A 406 -22.80 -2.60 -5.33
C PRO A 406 -21.78 -1.47 -5.56
N LEU A 407 -22.14 -0.21 -5.30
CA LEU A 407 -21.20 0.91 -5.45
C LEU A 407 -20.00 0.81 -4.50
N GLY A 408 -20.23 0.43 -3.24
CA GLY A 408 -19.16 0.26 -2.26
C GLY A 408 -18.15 -0.81 -2.70
N THR A 409 -18.66 -1.96 -3.14
CA THR A 409 -17.88 -3.07 -3.72
C THR A 409 -17.09 -2.61 -4.94
N PHE A 410 -17.75 -1.93 -5.90
CA PHE A 410 -17.12 -1.40 -7.09
C PHE A 410 -15.91 -0.51 -6.78
N VAL A 411 -16.08 0.47 -5.89
CA VAL A 411 -14.98 1.38 -5.54
C VAL A 411 -13.88 0.65 -4.76
N THR A 412 -14.25 -0.28 -3.89
CA THR A 412 -13.32 -1.10 -3.11
C THR A 412 -12.44 -1.96 -4.02
N ILE A 413 -13.03 -2.69 -4.96
CA ILE A 413 -12.29 -3.53 -5.92
C ILE A 413 -11.40 -2.64 -6.80
N ALA A 414 -11.94 -1.54 -7.34
CA ALA A 414 -11.17 -0.63 -8.19
C ALA A 414 -9.93 -0.06 -7.47
N ALA A 415 -10.10 0.36 -6.20
CA ALA A 415 -9.01 0.85 -5.38
C ALA A 415 -7.98 -0.24 -5.07
N ASN A 416 -8.42 -1.43 -4.68
CA ASN A 416 -7.55 -2.56 -4.35
C ASN A 416 -6.71 -2.98 -5.56
N ASN A 417 -7.34 -3.21 -6.72
CA ASN A 417 -6.64 -3.65 -7.92
C ASN A 417 -5.67 -2.58 -8.42
N TRP A 418 -6.02 -1.30 -8.31
CA TRP A 418 -5.11 -0.21 -8.63
C TRP A 418 -3.93 -0.12 -7.66
N LEU A 419 -4.15 -0.35 -6.36
CA LEU A 419 -3.07 -0.41 -5.36
C LEU A 419 -2.14 -1.60 -5.59
N VAL A 420 -2.66 -2.76 -6.00
CA VAL A 420 -1.86 -3.93 -6.42
C VAL A 420 -1.02 -3.58 -7.65
N ALA A 421 -1.61 -2.92 -8.65
CA ALA A 421 -0.90 -2.48 -9.84
C ALA A 421 0.20 -1.45 -9.52
N ALA A 422 -0.11 -0.43 -8.72
CA ALA A 422 0.84 0.59 -8.28
C ALA A 422 1.98 -0.02 -7.44
N GLY A 423 1.63 -0.91 -6.52
CA GLY A 423 2.57 -1.65 -5.68
C GLY A 423 3.50 -2.55 -6.49
N SER A 424 2.97 -3.27 -7.47
CA SER A 424 3.76 -4.12 -8.37
C SER A 424 4.72 -3.29 -9.24
N ALA A 425 4.22 -2.19 -9.82
CA ALA A 425 5.02 -1.31 -10.65
C ALA A 425 6.17 -0.67 -9.85
N TYR A 426 5.86 0.10 -8.80
CA TYR A 426 6.87 0.84 -8.06
C TYR A 426 7.70 -0.01 -7.12
N GLY A 427 7.10 -1.03 -6.50
CA GLY A 427 7.86 -2.03 -5.75
C GLY A 427 8.88 -2.75 -6.62
N GLY A 428 8.61 -2.86 -7.93
CA GLY A 428 9.53 -3.37 -8.94
C GLY A 428 10.91 -2.70 -8.94
N LEU A 429 11.07 -1.45 -8.48
CA LEU A 429 12.40 -0.82 -8.33
C LEU A 429 13.35 -1.64 -7.43
N ALA A 430 12.83 -2.47 -6.53
CA ALA A 430 13.58 -3.49 -5.79
C ALA A 430 13.85 -4.73 -6.66
N PHE A 431 14.52 -4.52 -7.79
CA PHE A 431 15.03 -5.57 -8.71
C PHE A 431 13.95 -6.46 -9.37
N GLY A 432 12.71 -5.98 -9.46
CA GLY A 432 11.58 -6.69 -10.08
C GLY A 432 11.00 -7.81 -9.21
N LEU A 433 11.61 -8.12 -8.06
CA LEU A 433 11.16 -9.23 -7.19
C LEU A 433 9.75 -9.01 -6.64
N PRO A 434 9.36 -7.81 -6.17
CA PRO A 434 7.98 -7.59 -5.71
C PRO A 434 6.93 -7.76 -6.80
N ALA A 435 7.27 -7.37 -8.04
CA ALA A 435 6.38 -7.57 -9.19
C ALA A 435 6.19 -9.06 -9.50
N ALA A 436 7.27 -9.85 -9.48
CA ALA A 436 7.19 -11.29 -9.68
C ALA A 436 6.37 -11.97 -8.58
N ALA A 437 6.62 -11.61 -7.31
CA ALA A 437 5.88 -12.18 -6.18
C ALA A 437 4.40 -11.80 -6.21
N SER A 438 4.05 -10.56 -6.58
CA SER A 438 2.66 -10.14 -6.70
C SER A 438 1.93 -10.88 -7.84
N LEU A 439 2.53 -10.98 -9.03
CA LEU A 439 1.95 -11.77 -10.14
C LEU A 439 1.86 -13.25 -9.80
N GLY A 440 2.90 -13.80 -9.18
CA GLY A 440 2.97 -15.18 -8.74
C GLY A 440 1.85 -15.50 -7.75
N PHE A 441 1.69 -14.70 -6.70
CA PHE A 441 0.64 -14.86 -5.70
C PHE A 441 -0.77 -14.74 -6.29
N ASN A 442 -1.05 -13.68 -7.05
CA ASN A 442 -2.38 -13.49 -7.63
C ASN A 442 -2.73 -14.59 -8.63
N GLY A 443 -1.80 -14.97 -9.51
CA GLY A 443 -2.04 -16.06 -10.45
C GLY A 443 -2.22 -17.41 -9.76
N ALA A 444 -1.38 -17.73 -8.76
CA ALA A 444 -1.53 -18.96 -7.97
C ALA A 444 -2.88 -19.02 -7.24
N LEU A 445 -3.37 -17.90 -6.71
CA LEU A 445 -4.68 -17.84 -6.07
C LEU A 445 -5.82 -18.09 -7.07
N VAL A 446 -5.79 -17.42 -8.23
CA VAL A 446 -6.79 -17.64 -9.31
C VAL A 446 -6.78 -19.09 -9.78
N GLY A 447 -5.59 -19.66 -9.98
CA GLY A 447 -5.42 -21.07 -10.34
C GLY A 447 -5.94 -22.03 -9.28
N ALA A 448 -5.61 -21.77 -8.01
CA ALA A 448 -6.06 -22.57 -6.89
C ALA A 448 -7.59 -22.59 -6.77
N LEU A 449 -8.24 -21.44 -6.97
CA LEU A 449 -9.70 -21.34 -7.02
C LEU A 449 -10.27 -22.15 -8.21
N ALA A 450 -9.65 -22.04 -9.39
CA ALA A 450 -10.06 -22.83 -10.56
C ALA A 450 -9.97 -24.35 -10.35
N GLY A 451 -9.09 -24.82 -9.46
CA GLY A 451 -8.90 -26.24 -9.17
C GLY A 451 -9.83 -26.80 -8.08
N VAL A 452 -10.56 -25.95 -7.35
CA VAL A 452 -11.49 -26.40 -6.29
C VAL A 452 -12.96 -26.10 -6.61
N PHE A 453 -13.26 -25.25 -7.57
CA PHE A 453 -14.64 -24.94 -8.01
C PHE A 453 -15.01 -25.69 -9.29
N ASP A 454 -16.30 -25.94 -9.48
CA ASP A 454 -16.83 -26.35 -10.79
C ASP A 454 -16.36 -25.37 -11.88
N LEU A 455 -15.87 -25.90 -13.01
CA LEU A 455 -15.22 -25.09 -14.03
C LEU A 455 -16.20 -24.10 -14.68
N ALA A 456 -17.45 -24.50 -14.90
CA ALA A 456 -18.44 -23.61 -15.48
C ALA A 456 -18.79 -22.48 -14.50
N ALA A 457 -19.00 -22.79 -13.22
CA ALA A 457 -19.21 -21.81 -12.17
C ALA A 457 -18.02 -20.84 -12.02
N PHE A 458 -16.80 -21.36 -11.96
CA PHE A 458 -15.59 -20.56 -11.88
C PHE A 458 -15.45 -19.60 -13.08
N LEU A 459 -15.61 -20.11 -14.31
CA LEU A 459 -15.50 -19.28 -15.51
C LEU A 459 -16.61 -18.23 -15.57
N ALA A 460 -17.84 -18.56 -15.18
CA ALA A 460 -18.94 -17.61 -15.16
C ALA A 460 -18.70 -16.47 -14.15
N LEU A 461 -18.05 -16.78 -13.02
CA LEU A 461 -17.71 -15.83 -11.97
C LEU A 461 -16.42 -15.05 -12.24
N VAL A 462 -15.48 -15.54 -13.07
CA VAL A 462 -14.16 -14.90 -13.25
C VAL A 462 -13.96 -14.33 -14.64
N ALA A 463 -14.36 -15.04 -15.70
CA ALA A 463 -14.04 -14.65 -17.08
C ALA A 463 -14.55 -13.24 -17.48
N PRO A 464 -15.77 -12.80 -17.08
CA PRO A 464 -16.30 -11.51 -17.55
C PRO A 464 -15.40 -10.32 -17.21
N HIS A 465 -14.85 -10.27 -15.99
CA HIS A 465 -13.97 -9.20 -15.55
C HIS A 465 -12.48 -9.56 -15.70
N GLY A 466 -12.13 -10.84 -15.51
CA GLY A 466 -10.76 -11.36 -15.57
C GLY A 466 -10.09 -11.15 -16.93
N VAL A 467 -10.85 -11.10 -18.03
CA VAL A 467 -10.31 -10.78 -19.38
C VAL A 467 -9.72 -9.37 -19.48
N VAL A 468 -10.15 -8.43 -18.63
CA VAL A 468 -9.60 -7.07 -18.56
C VAL A 468 -8.59 -6.95 -17.42
N GLU A 469 -8.90 -7.53 -16.27
CA GLU A 469 -8.08 -7.40 -15.07
C GLU A 469 -6.74 -8.11 -15.17
N LEU A 470 -6.72 -9.39 -15.56
CA LEU A 470 -5.48 -10.18 -15.57
C LEU A 470 -4.42 -9.58 -16.52
N PRO A 471 -4.76 -9.15 -17.75
CA PRO A 471 -3.81 -8.43 -18.59
C PRO A 471 -3.37 -7.09 -18.00
N ALA A 472 -4.26 -6.33 -17.34
CA ALA A 472 -3.91 -5.07 -16.70
C ALA A 472 -2.91 -5.28 -15.55
N LEU A 473 -3.11 -6.30 -14.71
CA LEU A 473 -2.17 -6.69 -13.66
C LEU A 473 -0.84 -7.17 -14.24
N ALA A 474 -0.86 -7.98 -15.31
CA ALA A 474 0.35 -8.39 -16.02
C ALA A 474 1.14 -7.20 -16.58
N LEU A 475 0.47 -6.19 -17.15
CA LEU A 475 1.12 -4.96 -17.62
C LEU A 475 1.70 -4.14 -16.47
N ALA A 476 1.04 -4.09 -15.31
CA ALA A 476 1.59 -3.46 -14.11
C ALA A 476 2.86 -4.18 -13.61
N GLY A 477 2.85 -5.52 -13.61
CA GLY A 477 4.02 -6.33 -13.28
C GLY A 477 5.15 -6.18 -14.30
N ALA A 478 4.84 -6.07 -15.59
CA ALA A 478 5.81 -5.76 -16.65
C ALA A 478 6.49 -4.41 -16.42
N LEU A 479 5.72 -3.38 -16.04
CA LEU A 479 6.25 -2.09 -15.62
C LEU A 479 7.16 -2.25 -14.39
N GLY A 480 6.80 -3.12 -13.45
CA GLY A 480 7.64 -3.47 -12.31
C GLY A 480 8.97 -4.13 -12.69
N PHE A 481 8.98 -5.06 -13.65
CA PHE A 481 10.21 -5.67 -14.17
C PHE A 481 11.10 -4.65 -14.88
N HIS A 482 10.53 -3.79 -15.71
CA HIS A 482 11.24 -2.69 -16.34
C HIS A 482 11.89 -1.76 -15.31
N LEU A 483 11.11 -1.31 -14.32
CA LEU A 483 11.61 -0.48 -13.23
C LEU A 483 12.66 -1.22 -12.39
N GLY A 484 12.58 -2.54 -12.24
CA GLY A 484 13.62 -3.35 -11.60
C GLY A 484 14.96 -3.31 -12.34
N VAL A 485 14.94 -3.34 -13.67
CA VAL A 485 16.15 -3.15 -14.49
C VAL A 485 16.70 -1.73 -14.35
N VAL A 486 15.82 -0.72 -14.36
CA VAL A 486 16.20 0.69 -14.15
C VAL A 486 16.84 0.88 -12.76
N GLY A 487 16.22 0.35 -11.71
CA GLY A 487 16.71 0.39 -10.34
C GLY A 487 18.07 -0.30 -10.19
N TRP A 488 18.20 -1.52 -10.74
CA TRP A 488 19.47 -2.25 -10.77
C TRP A 488 20.60 -1.47 -11.45
N ARG A 489 20.33 -0.89 -12.62
CA ARG A 489 21.31 -0.08 -13.35
C ARG A 489 21.66 1.20 -12.57
N GLY A 490 20.69 1.83 -11.93
CA GLY A 490 20.90 2.99 -11.06
C GLY A 490 21.81 2.68 -9.87
N VAL A 491 21.56 1.57 -9.15
CA VAL A 491 22.41 1.11 -8.04
C VAL A 491 23.84 0.79 -8.51
N ARG A 492 23.98 0.23 -9.71
CA ARG A 492 25.29 -0.05 -10.34
C ARG A 492 25.97 1.17 -10.96
N GLY A 493 25.37 2.37 -10.89
CA GLY A 493 25.92 3.58 -11.49
C GLY A 493 25.92 3.59 -13.03
N ARG A 494 25.16 2.69 -13.66
CA ARG A 494 25.03 2.56 -15.13
C ARG A 494 23.90 3.42 -15.71
N THR A 495 23.16 4.11 -14.86
CA THR A 495 22.08 5.03 -15.23
C THR A 495 22.09 6.19 -14.25
N ASP A 496 21.95 7.42 -14.74
CA ASP A 496 21.99 8.62 -13.92
C ASP A 496 20.63 8.91 -13.28
N ALA A 497 20.64 9.81 -12.28
CA ALA A 497 19.41 10.19 -11.57
C ALA A 497 18.33 10.80 -12.48
N PRO A 498 18.67 11.66 -13.47
CA PRO A 498 17.74 12.14 -14.50
C PRO A 498 16.99 11.03 -15.24
N ALA A 499 17.69 10.01 -15.74
CA ALA A 499 17.03 8.91 -16.45
C ALA A 499 16.13 8.09 -15.53
N VAL A 500 16.57 7.75 -14.31
CA VAL A 500 15.73 7.04 -13.32
C VAL A 500 14.47 7.86 -12.98
N ALA A 501 14.63 9.17 -12.75
CA ALA A 501 13.50 10.07 -12.47
C ALA A 501 12.52 10.18 -13.65
N GLY A 502 13.02 10.12 -14.89
CA GLY A 502 12.21 10.05 -16.10
C GLY A 502 11.32 8.81 -16.14
N GLU A 503 11.88 7.64 -15.84
CA GLU A 503 11.16 6.37 -15.80
C GLU A 503 10.14 6.30 -14.66
N ILE A 504 10.50 6.79 -13.46
CA ILE A 504 9.56 6.95 -12.33
C ILE A 504 8.36 7.82 -12.75
N ARG A 505 8.59 8.93 -13.45
CA ARG A 505 7.53 9.82 -13.92
C ARG A 505 6.68 9.17 -15.01
N ARG A 506 7.29 8.45 -15.94
CA ARG A 506 6.61 7.70 -17.00
C ARG A 506 5.69 6.64 -16.40
N ALA A 507 6.18 5.89 -15.41
CA ALA A 507 5.43 4.87 -14.69
C ALA A 507 4.16 5.43 -14.05
N ALA A 508 4.20 6.64 -13.46
CA ALA A 508 3.01 7.30 -12.94
C ALA A 508 1.92 7.47 -14.01
N TYR A 509 2.29 7.86 -15.24
CA TYR A 509 1.32 7.98 -16.33
C TYR A 509 0.83 6.63 -16.85
N VAL A 510 1.69 5.61 -16.92
CA VAL A 510 1.24 4.24 -17.27
C VAL A 510 0.18 3.75 -16.28
N LEU A 511 0.36 3.99 -14.97
CA LEU A 511 -0.64 3.66 -13.95
C LEU A 511 -1.95 4.44 -14.08
N VAL A 512 -1.91 5.69 -14.58
CA VAL A 512 -3.14 6.43 -14.93
C VAL A 512 -3.87 5.74 -16.08
N GLY A 513 -3.14 5.22 -17.07
CA GLY A 513 -3.72 4.40 -18.14
C GLY A 513 -4.31 3.10 -17.62
N LEU A 514 -3.59 2.40 -16.74
CA LEU A 514 -4.06 1.15 -16.12
C LEU A 514 -5.29 1.36 -15.24
N ALA A 515 -5.39 2.50 -14.54
CA ALA A 515 -6.57 2.84 -13.75
C ALA A 515 -7.86 2.79 -14.57
N LEU A 516 -7.83 3.20 -15.85
CA LEU A 516 -9.00 3.12 -16.73
C LEU A 516 -9.44 1.67 -16.95
N LEU A 517 -8.50 0.77 -17.21
CA LEU A 517 -8.79 -0.65 -17.44
C LEU A 517 -9.31 -1.32 -16.17
N LEU A 518 -8.69 -1.03 -15.02
CA LEU A 518 -9.07 -1.62 -13.74
C LEU A 518 -10.43 -1.11 -13.27
N VAL A 519 -10.76 0.17 -13.48
CA VAL A 519 -12.11 0.69 -13.21
C VAL A 519 -13.16 -0.01 -14.08
N VAL A 520 -12.86 -0.27 -15.35
CA VAL A 520 -13.76 -1.03 -16.22
C VAL A 520 -13.91 -2.47 -15.70
N ALA A 521 -12.81 -3.14 -15.35
CA ALA A 521 -12.84 -4.50 -14.81
C ALA A 521 -13.68 -4.58 -13.53
N SER A 522 -13.47 -3.67 -12.57
CA SER A 522 -14.25 -3.64 -11.32
C SER A 522 -15.73 -3.32 -11.54
N PHE A 523 -16.06 -2.51 -12.56
CA PHE A 523 -17.46 -2.28 -12.94
C PHE A 523 -18.08 -3.57 -13.47
N VAL A 524 -17.39 -4.28 -14.36
CA VAL A 524 -17.84 -5.58 -14.86
C VAL A 524 -17.99 -6.57 -13.71
N GLU A 525 -17.02 -6.65 -12.79
CA GLU A 525 -17.03 -7.53 -11.62
C GLU A 525 -18.20 -7.27 -10.68
N SER A 526 -18.44 -6.01 -10.32
CA SER A 526 -19.48 -5.69 -9.34
C SER A 526 -20.88 -5.74 -9.92
N PHE A 527 -21.08 -5.32 -11.17
CA PHE A 527 -22.42 -5.13 -11.74
C PHE A 527 -22.84 -6.18 -12.77
N LEU A 528 -21.89 -6.73 -13.54
CA LEU A 528 -22.20 -7.61 -14.67
C LEU A 528 -21.92 -9.07 -14.35
N THR A 529 -20.79 -9.39 -13.73
CA THR A 529 -20.37 -10.76 -13.41
C THR A 529 -21.44 -11.53 -12.61
N PRO A 530 -22.06 -11.01 -11.54
CA PRO A 530 -23.14 -11.72 -10.83
C PRO A 530 -24.31 -12.10 -11.73
N ARG A 531 -24.67 -11.22 -12.68
CA ARG A 531 -25.78 -11.43 -13.62
C ARG A 531 -25.41 -12.43 -14.72
N VAL A 532 -24.20 -12.33 -15.24
CA VAL A 532 -23.68 -13.29 -16.22
C VAL A 532 -23.62 -14.68 -15.59
N ALA A 533 -23.09 -14.78 -14.37
CA ALA A 533 -23.02 -16.04 -13.65
C ALA A 533 -24.40 -16.62 -13.33
N ALA A 534 -25.34 -15.80 -12.85
CA ALA A 534 -26.72 -16.25 -12.64
C ALA A 534 -27.40 -16.74 -13.93
N TRP A 535 -27.10 -16.13 -15.09
CA TRP A 535 -27.66 -16.57 -16.37
C TRP A 535 -27.02 -17.86 -16.90
N VAL A 536 -25.71 -18.04 -16.70
CA VAL A 536 -24.98 -19.24 -17.15
C VAL A 536 -25.27 -20.46 -16.26
N LEU A 537 -25.57 -20.23 -14.99
CA LEU A 537 -25.76 -21.27 -13.97
C LEU A 537 -27.24 -21.59 -13.66
N ALA A 538 -28.17 -20.88 -14.30
CA ALA A 538 -29.60 -21.20 -14.30
C ALA A 538 -29.92 -22.27 -15.35
#